data_AF-A0A2G6R6G3-F1
#
_entry.id   AF-A0A2G6R6G3-F1
#
_cell.length_a   1.000
_cell.length_b   1.000
_cell.length_c   1.000
_cell.angle_alpha   90.00
_cell.angle_beta   90.00
_cell.angle_gamma   90.00
#
_symmetry.space_group_name_H-M   'P 1'
#
loop_
_entity.id
_entity.type
_entity.pdbx_description
1 polymer ?
#
loop_
_entity_poly.entity_id
_entity_poly.type
_entity_poly.pdbx_seq_one_letter_code
_entity_poly.pdbx_strand_id
1 'polypeptide(L)' 'MSKEIKKESFETKIEEAQKLLEKLLDPEITLSKSVEVYKNGIKELEDAQKLLEEAKLEFKELSI' A
#
# COMPACT_ATOMS: atom_id res chain seq x y z
N MET A 1 16.77 -22.04 -0.92
CA MET A 1 16.38 -20.83 -0.16
C MET A 1 14.92 -20.59 -0.43
N SER A 2 14.09 -20.86 0.57
CA SER A 2 12.64 -20.76 0.49
C SER A 2 12.28 -19.30 0.23
N LYS A 3 11.87 -18.99 -1.00
CA LYS A 3 11.12 -17.76 -1.27
C LYS A 3 9.80 -17.92 -0.52
N GLU A 4 9.78 -17.51 0.75
CA GLU A 4 8.54 -17.11 1.37
C GLU A 4 7.97 -16.04 0.46
N ILE A 5 6.91 -16.39 -0.26
CA ILE A 5 6.02 -15.43 -0.88
C ILE A 5 5.51 -14.62 0.30
N LYS A 6 6.18 -13.49 0.61
CA LYS A 6 5.69 -12.55 1.61
C LYS A 6 4.29 -12.19 1.17
N LYS A 7 3.30 -12.77 1.85
CA LYS A 7 1.92 -12.31 1.76
C LYS A 7 2.01 -10.81 2.06
N GLU A 8 1.73 -9.97 1.08
CA GLU A 8 1.86 -8.51 1.25
C GLU A 8 0.94 -8.11 2.41
N SER A 9 1.56 -7.77 3.54
CA SER A 9 0.84 -7.38 4.75
C SER A 9 0.37 -5.93 4.63
N PHE A 10 -0.62 -5.56 5.43
CA PHE A 10 -1.08 -4.17 5.55
C PHE A 10 0.11 -3.22 5.75
N GLU A 11 1.00 -3.57 6.67
CA GLU A 11 2.19 -2.79 7.03
C GLU A 11 3.14 -2.62 5.83
N THR A 12 3.35 -3.69 5.06
CA THR A 12 4.20 -3.64 3.86
C THR A 12 3.62 -2.69 2.81
N LYS A 13 2.31 -2.73 2.57
CA LYS A 13 1.64 -1.85 1.61
C LYS A 13 1.68 -0.38 2.02
N ILE A 14 1.48 -0.10 3.32
CA ILE A 14 1.63 1.26 3.85
C ILE A 14 3.07 1.76 3.69
N GLU A 15 4.07 0.93 3.97
CA GLU A 15 5.47 1.30 3.82
C GLU A 15 5.85 1.58 2.35
N GLU A 16 5.33 0.76 1.42
CA GLU A 16 5.54 0.96 -0.02
C GLU A 16 4.82 2.21 -0.54
N ALA A 17 3.59 2.46 -0.11
CA ALA A 17 2.87 3.69 -0.42
C ALA A 17 3.64 4.92 0.07
N GLN A 18 4.15 4.88 1.30
CA GLN A 18 4.94 5.97 1.86
C GLN A 18 6.21 6.22 1.04
N LYS A 19 6.98 5.17 0.72
CA LYS A 19 8.18 5.27 -0.13
C LYS A 19 7.87 5.82 -1.53
N LEU A 20 6.71 5.50 -2.09
CA LEU A 20 6.28 6.06 -3.37
C LEU A 20 5.98 7.55 -3.22
N LEU A 21 5.15 7.93 -2.26
CA LEU A 21 4.74 9.32 -2.06
C LEU A 21 5.91 10.22 -1.64
N GLU A 22 6.91 9.71 -0.93
CA GLU A 22 8.14 10.45 -0.62
C GLU A 22 8.92 10.86 -1.87
N LYS A 23 8.83 10.10 -2.98
CA LYS A 23 9.45 10.50 -4.27
C LYS A 23 8.80 11.75 -4.87
N LEU A 24 7.59 12.11 -4.44
CA LEU A 24 6.95 13.36 -4.88
C LEU A 24 7.62 14.60 -4.27
N LEU A 25 8.45 14.42 -3.23
CA LEU A 25 9.23 15.49 -2.61
C LEU A 25 10.52 15.80 -3.38
N ASP A 26 10.90 14.94 -4.32
CA ASP A 26 12.06 15.16 -5.18
C ASP A 26 11.80 16.34 -6.13
N PRO A 27 12.56 17.45 -6.03
CA PRO A 27 12.38 18.61 -6.90
C PRO A 27 12.75 18.34 -8.37
N GLU A 28 13.46 17.24 -8.67
CA GLU A 28 13.81 16.85 -10.04
C GLU A 28 12.75 15.94 -10.69
N ILE A 29 11.69 15.57 -9.97
CA ILE A 29 10.64 14.71 -10.50
C ILE A 29 9.90 15.40 -11.66
N THR A 30 9.77 14.71 -12.78
CA THR A 30 8.97 15.21 -13.90
C THR A 30 7.49 15.08 -13.59
N LEU A 31 6.66 15.97 -14.15
CA LEU A 31 5.20 15.94 -13.95
C LEU A 31 4.58 14.58 -14.34
N SER A 32 5.04 13.96 -15.42
CA SER A 32 4.55 12.64 -15.82
C SER A 32 4.89 11.58 -14.78
N LYS A 33 6.10 11.64 -14.20
CA LYS A 33 6.53 10.69 -13.18
C LYS A 33 5.84 10.93 -11.85
N SER A 34 5.58 12.18 -11.48
CA SER A 34 4.85 12.50 -10.24
C SER A 34 3.42 11.98 -10.27
N VAL A 35 2.73 12.07 -11.42
CA VAL A 35 1.39 11.48 -11.59
C VAL A 35 1.42 9.95 -11.52
N GLU A 36 2.42 9.31 -12.12
CA GLU A 36 2.58 7.85 -12.07
C GLU A 36 2.85 7.37 -10.63
N VAL A 37 3.79 8.02 -9.94
CA VAL A 37 4.15 7.73 -8.55
C VAL A 37 2.97 7.94 -7.62
N TYR A 38 2.23 9.04 -7.78
CA TYR A 38 1.03 9.31 -7.00
C TYR A 38 -0.01 8.21 -7.20
N LYS A 39 -0.35 7.85 -8.44
CA LYS A 39 -1.32 6.79 -8.73
C LYS A 39 -0.92 5.45 -8.12
N ASN A 40 0.36 5.09 -8.20
CA ASN A 40 0.85 3.85 -7.61
C ASN A 40 0.79 3.90 -6.08
N GLY A 41 1.18 5.02 -5.46
CA GLY A 41 1.10 5.19 -4.01
C GLY A 41 -0.34 5.11 -3.49
N ILE A 42 -1.29 5.75 -4.17
CA ILE A 42 -2.72 5.66 -3.84
C ILE A 42 -3.23 4.21 -3.98
N LYS A 43 -2.83 3.50 -5.02
CA LYS A 43 -3.23 2.10 -5.20
C LYS A 43 -2.77 1.20 -4.05
N GLU A 44 -1.53 1.36 -3.58
CA GLU A 44 -1.04 0.61 -2.42
C GLU A 44 -1.84 0.94 -1.14
N LEU A 45 -2.25 2.20 -0.96
CA LEU A 45 -3.14 2.59 0.16
C LEU A 45 -4.53 1.96 0.05
N GLU A 46 -5.12 1.92 -1.16
CA GLU A 46 -6.41 1.28 -1.40
C GLU A 46 -6.35 -0.23 -1.10
N ASP A 47 -5.28 -0.90 -1.52
CA ASP A 47 -5.11 -2.33 -1.26
C ASP A 47 -4.82 -2.60 0.22
N ALA A 48 -4.08 -1.73 0.91
CA ALA A 48 -3.94 -1.78 2.37
C ALA A 48 -5.31 -1.61 3.06
N GLN A 49 -6.12 -0.67 2.60
CA GLN A 49 -7.46 -0.44 3.16
C GLN A 49 -8.35 -1.68 3.02
N LYS A 50 -8.34 -2.36 1.87
CA LYS A 50 -9.09 -3.61 1.69
C LYS A 50 -8.68 -4.69 2.68
N LEU A 51 -7.37 -4.88 2.90
CA LEU A 51 -6.88 -5.84 3.89
C LEU A 51 -7.40 -5.54 5.30
N LEU A 52 -7.48 -4.26 5.65
CA LEU A 52 -8.02 -3.83 6.94
C LEU A 52 -9.54 -4.03 7.03
N GLU A 53 -10.28 -3.78 5.96
CA GLU A 53 -11.72 -4.01 5.89
C GLU A 53 -12.06 -5.51 5.99
N GLU A 54 -11.32 -6.36 5.28
CA GLU A 54 -11.43 -7.82 5.38
C GLU A 54 -11.16 -8.30 6.81
N ALA A 55 -10.06 -7.86 7.43
CA ALA A 55 -9.74 -8.22 8.81
C ALA A 55 -10.82 -7.76 9.81
N LYS A 56 -11.39 -6.57 9.62
CA LYS A 56 -12.51 -6.07 10.44
C LYS A 56 -13.76 -6.92 10.26
N LEU A 57 -14.04 -7.37 9.04
CA LEU A 57 -15.20 -8.21 8.74
C LEU A 57 -15.03 -9.61 9.36
N GLU A 58 -13.88 -10.25 9.18
CA GLU A 58 -13.54 -11.53 9.82
C GLU A 58 -13.67 -11.44 11.34
N PHE A 59 -13.14 -10.38 11.95
CA PHE A 59 -13.27 -10.16 13.39
C PHE A 59 -14.72 -10.03 13.83
N LYS A 60 -15.54 -9.29 13.06
CA LYS A 60 -16.97 -9.12 13.33
C LYS A 60 -17.74 -10.43 13.20
N GLU A 61 -17.40 -11.28 12.24
CA GLU A 61 -18.05 -12.59 12.07
C GLU A 61 -17.68 -13.57 13.19
N LEU A 62 -16.44 -13.51 13.69
CA LEU A 62 -15.99 -14.35 14.82
C LEU A 62 -16.51 -13.90 16.19
N SER A 63 -17.03 -12.68 16.30
CA SER A 63 -17.54 -12.10 17.56
C SER A 63 -19.06 -12.20 17.71
N ILE A 64 -19.74 -12.89 16.79
CA ILE A 64 -21.16 -13.27 16.82
C ILE A 64 -21.28 -14.75 17.20
#